data_AF-A0A0Q4I7F3-F1
#
_entry.id   AF-A0A0Q4I7F3-F1
#
_cell.length_a   1.000
_cell.length_b   1.000
_cell.length_c   1.000
_cell.angle_alpha   90.00
_cell.angle_beta   90.00
_cell.angle_gamma   90.00
#
_symmetry.space_group_name_H-M   'P 1'
#
loop_
_entity.id
_entity.type
_entity.pdbx_description
1 polymer ?
#
loop_
_entity_poly.entity_id
_entity_poly.type
_entity_poly.pdbx_seq_one_letter_code
_entity_poly.pdbx_strand_id
1 'polypeptide(L)'
;MEHIVQPDTDGEFVVIRLLRHYRGVHHRDEDDGALASLVALGQNLRLPPAGSVALASFFQLTEAVLGRSLVTECCCSCNYSADERAVIRLLGVPLPRMTGTGTIEMPHGLPGALAWAILSVRSLCGAILSLPTRPFPVGDPACPFVHPLGA
;
A
#
# COMPACT_ATOMS: atom_id res chain seq x y z
N MET A 1 -9.03 -24.37 2.61
CA MET A 1 -9.82 -23.13 2.45
C MET A 1 -9.65 -22.32 3.71
N GLU A 2 -8.63 -21.47 3.75
CA GLU A 2 -8.46 -20.52 4.86
C GLU A 2 -9.38 -19.33 4.61
N HIS A 3 -10.45 -19.26 5.40
CA HIS A 3 -11.29 -18.07 5.51
C HIS A 3 -10.52 -17.03 6.33
N ILE A 4 -10.18 -15.90 5.72
CA ILE A 4 -9.64 -14.75 6.45
C ILE A 4 -10.50 -13.52 6.13
N VAL A 5 -11.33 -13.23 7.15
CA VAL A 5 -11.87 -11.97 7.69
C VAL A 5 -12.03 -10.78 6.72
N GLN A 6 -13.26 -10.25 6.70
CA GLN A 6 -13.64 -8.91 6.25
C GLN A 6 -12.58 -7.83 6.63
N PRO A 7 -12.53 -6.67 5.95
CA PRO A 7 -11.65 -5.57 6.37
C PRO A 7 -11.74 -5.35 7.88
N ASP A 8 -10.62 -5.53 8.58
CA ASP A 8 -10.53 -5.42 10.05
C ASP A 8 -10.74 -3.96 10.48
N THR A 9 -10.51 -3.00 9.56
CA THR A 9 -10.73 -1.57 9.77
C THR A 9 -11.21 -0.84 8.51
N ASP A 10 -11.87 0.31 8.68
CA ASP A 10 -12.24 1.23 7.58
C ASP A 10 -11.01 1.63 6.72
N GLY A 11 -9.81 1.68 7.33
CA GLY A 11 -8.56 2.02 6.64
C GLY A 11 -8.10 0.94 5.66
N GLU A 12 -8.21 -0.35 6.02
CA GLU A 12 -7.85 -1.46 5.13
C GLU A 12 -8.73 -1.46 3.89
N PHE A 13 -10.04 -1.26 4.09
CA PHE A 13 -10.99 -1.18 2.99
C PHE A 13 -10.64 -0.06 2.01
N VAL A 14 -10.30 1.12 2.51
CA VAL A 14 -9.95 2.28 1.67
C VAL A 14 -8.71 1.98 0.83
N VAL A 15 -7.64 1.44 1.44
CA VAL A 15 -6.40 1.08 0.74
C VAL A 15 -6.66 0.06 -0.36
N ILE A 16 -7.37 -1.04 -0.05
CA ILE A 16 -7.62 -2.11 -1.01
C ILE A 16 -8.53 -1.64 -2.13
N ARG A 17 -9.57 -0.87 -1.82
CA ARG A 17 -10.47 -0.34 -2.85
C ARG A 17 -9.75 0.58 -3.82
N LEU A 18 -8.85 1.43 -3.31
CA LEU A 18 -7.99 2.27 -4.16
C LEU A 18 -6.97 1.46 -4.94
N LEU A 19 -6.35 0.44 -4.34
CA LEU A 19 -5.38 -0.43 -5.02
C LEU A 19 -6.03 -1.19 -6.18
N ARG A 20 -7.21 -1.77 -5.97
CA ARG A 20 -7.97 -2.48 -7.02
C ARG A 20 -8.39 -1.55 -8.14
N HIS A 21 -8.81 -0.32 -7.81
CA HIS A 21 -9.14 0.69 -8.82
C HIS A 21 -7.90 1.13 -9.60
N TYR A 22 -6.79 1.41 -8.90
CA TYR A 22 -5.50 1.72 -9.50
C TYR A 22 -5.12 0.65 -10.53
N ARG A 23 -5.14 -0.64 -10.15
CA ARG A 23 -4.83 -1.75 -11.07
C ARG A 23 -5.81 -1.85 -12.23
N GLY A 24 -7.11 -1.64 -11.99
CA GLY A 24 -8.13 -1.67 -13.03
C GLY A 24 -7.98 -0.57 -14.07
N VAL A 25 -7.49 0.61 -13.69
CA VAL A 25 -7.28 1.75 -14.59
C VAL A 25 -5.91 1.67 -15.26
N HIS A 26 -4.83 1.37 -14.53
CA HIS A 26 -3.48 1.24 -15.08
C HIS A 26 -3.32 0.04 -16.04
N HIS A 27 -4.17 -0.97 -15.94
CA HIS A 27 -4.17 -2.08 -16.90
C HIS A 27 -4.83 -1.70 -18.24
N ARG A 28 -5.63 -0.64 -18.27
CA ARG A 28 -6.47 -0.27 -19.43
C ARG A 28 -5.97 0.94 -20.21
N ASP A 29 -5.13 1.78 -19.61
CA ASP A 29 -4.68 3.04 -20.24
C ASP A 29 -3.23 3.41 -19.90
N GLU A 30 -2.50 3.93 -20.89
CA GLU A 30 -1.26 4.70 -20.76
C GLU A 30 -1.54 6.21 -20.54
N ASP A 31 -2.76 6.58 -20.10
CA ASP A 31 -3.31 7.93 -20.26
C ASP A 31 -3.42 8.77 -18.96
N ASP A 32 -3.37 10.09 -19.14
CA ASP A 32 -3.31 11.18 -18.14
C ASP A 32 -4.49 11.17 -17.13
N GLY A 33 -5.58 10.46 -17.42
CA GLY A 33 -6.80 10.41 -16.61
C GLY A 33 -6.76 9.45 -15.41
N ALA A 34 -5.78 8.56 -15.32
CA ALA A 34 -5.75 7.50 -14.31
C ALA A 34 -5.66 8.06 -12.88
N LEU A 35 -4.80 9.05 -12.69
CA LEU A 35 -4.63 9.70 -11.39
C LEU A 35 -5.88 10.50 -10.99
N ALA A 36 -6.49 11.21 -11.93
CA ALA A 36 -7.72 11.97 -11.68
C ALA A 36 -8.87 11.05 -11.22
N SER A 37 -9.02 9.90 -11.88
CA SER A 37 -9.99 8.86 -11.50
C SER A 37 -9.73 8.32 -10.09
N LEU A 38 -8.47 8.06 -9.75
CA LEU A 38 -8.08 7.59 -8.43
C LEU A 38 -8.32 8.64 -7.34
N VAL A 39 -8.02 9.91 -7.61
CA VAL A 39 -8.29 11.04 -6.70
C VAL A 39 -9.79 11.17 -6.45
N ALA A 40 -10.62 11.10 -7.49
CA ALA A 40 -12.08 11.17 -7.37
C ALA A 40 -12.63 10.01 -6.51
N LEU A 41 -12.12 8.79 -6.70
CA LEU A 41 -12.48 7.66 -5.84
C LEU A 41 -12.05 7.89 -4.39
N GLY A 42 -10.83 8.37 -4.16
CA GLY A 42 -10.34 8.66 -2.81
C GLY A 42 -11.17 9.72 -2.09
N GLN A 43 -11.62 10.77 -2.79
CA GLN A 43 -12.52 11.77 -2.24
C GLN A 43 -13.88 11.16 -1.81
N ASN A 44 -14.44 10.24 -2.59
CA ASN A 44 -15.65 9.49 -2.21
C ASN A 44 -15.42 8.62 -0.96
N LEU A 45 -14.19 8.18 -0.74
CA LEU A 45 -13.73 7.45 0.43
C LEU A 45 -13.23 8.37 1.57
N ARG A 46 -13.50 9.69 1.46
CA ARG A 46 -13.12 10.74 2.42
C ARG A 46 -11.61 10.93 2.59
N LEU A 47 -10.79 10.45 1.65
CA LEU A 47 -9.37 10.77 1.63
C LEU A 47 -9.12 12.17 1.05
N PRO A 48 -8.15 12.91 1.60
CA PRO A 48 -7.70 14.14 0.95
C PRO A 48 -7.06 13.81 -0.41
N PRO A 49 -7.15 14.69 -1.41
CA PRO A 49 -6.55 14.46 -2.73
C PRO A 49 -5.06 14.09 -2.66
N ALA A 50 -4.31 14.77 -1.78
CA ALA A 50 -2.91 14.48 -1.54
C ALA A 50 -2.66 13.07 -0.98
N GLY A 51 -3.59 12.54 -0.17
CA GLY A 51 -3.54 11.16 0.32
C GLY A 51 -3.75 10.13 -0.78
N SER A 52 -4.67 10.40 -1.71
CA SER A 52 -4.89 9.56 -2.89
C SER A 52 -3.66 9.53 -3.80
N VAL A 53 -3.01 10.68 -4.02
CA VAL A 53 -1.76 10.78 -4.79
C VAL A 53 -0.64 10.02 -4.10
N ALA A 54 -0.48 10.17 -2.78
CA ALA A 54 0.52 9.45 -2.01
C ALA A 54 0.34 7.92 -2.09
N LEU A 55 -0.91 7.43 -2.05
CA LEU A 55 -1.21 6.01 -2.25
C LEU A 55 -0.87 5.54 -3.66
N ALA A 56 -1.16 6.34 -4.69
CA ALA A 56 -0.79 6.05 -6.07
C ALA A 56 0.73 5.88 -6.23
N SER A 57 1.50 6.85 -5.72
CA SER A 57 2.97 6.81 -5.75
C SER A 57 3.51 5.62 -4.95
N PHE A 58 2.90 5.30 -3.81
CA PHE A 58 3.26 4.12 -3.03
C PHE A 58 3.02 2.82 -3.82
N PHE A 59 1.89 2.66 -4.51
CA PHE A 59 1.62 1.48 -5.33
C PHE A 59 2.62 1.36 -6.47
N GLN A 60 2.86 2.45 -7.21
CA GLN A 60 3.82 2.47 -8.31
C GLN A 60 5.25 2.13 -7.85
N LEU A 61 5.70 2.69 -6.72
CA LEU A 61 7.00 2.36 -6.14
C LEU A 61 7.06 0.91 -5.67
N THR A 62 5.95 0.38 -5.12
CA THR A 62 5.88 -1.03 -4.73
C THR A 62 6.04 -1.94 -5.95
N GLU A 63 5.35 -1.65 -7.05
CA GLU A 63 5.49 -2.38 -8.31
C GLU A 63 6.92 -2.30 -8.87
N ALA A 64 7.53 -1.12 -8.81
CA ALA A 64 8.91 -0.91 -9.24
C ALA A 64 9.90 -1.75 -8.40
N VAL A 65 9.71 -1.81 -7.08
CA VAL A 65 10.53 -2.62 -6.17
C VAL A 65 10.34 -4.12 -6.43
N LEU A 66 9.12 -4.55 -6.74
CA LEU A 66 8.83 -5.94 -7.06
C LEU A 66 9.27 -6.34 -8.48
N GLY A 67 9.57 -5.38 -9.36
CA GLY A 67 9.86 -5.62 -10.78
C GLY A 67 8.66 -6.17 -11.56
N ARG A 68 7.46 -6.12 -10.97
CA ARG A 68 6.20 -6.60 -11.56
C ARG A 68 5.02 -5.81 -11.03
N SER A 69 3.95 -5.82 -11.80
CA SER A 69 2.64 -5.31 -11.36
C SER A 69 2.13 -6.03 -10.10
N LEU A 70 1.41 -5.28 -9.25
CA LEU A 70 0.70 -5.82 -8.09
C LEU A 70 -0.49 -6.66 -8.56
N VAL A 71 -0.65 -7.84 -7.96
CA VAL A 71 -1.75 -8.75 -8.23
C VAL A 71 -2.87 -8.45 -7.24
N THR A 72 -4.00 -7.99 -7.76
CA THR A 72 -5.20 -7.74 -6.96
C THR A 72 -6.27 -8.77 -7.26
N GLU A 73 -7.14 -8.99 -6.28
CA GLU A 73 -8.38 -9.73 -6.53
C GLU A 73 -9.37 -8.87 -7.33
N CYS A 74 -10.45 -9.49 -7.81
CA CYS A 74 -11.56 -8.77 -8.42
C CYS A 74 -12.13 -7.70 -7.47
N CYS A 75 -12.63 -6.59 -8.03
CA CYS A 75 -13.19 -5.48 -7.26
C CYS A 75 -14.30 -5.90 -6.27
N CYS A 76 -15.09 -6.93 -6.62
CA CYS A 76 -16.17 -7.48 -5.80
C CYS A 76 -15.74 -8.59 -4.83
N SER A 77 -14.46 -9.01 -4.85
CA SER A 77 -13.98 -10.10 -3.99
C SER A 77 -13.90 -9.65 -2.53
N CYS A 78 -14.41 -10.47 -1.61
CA CYS A 78 -14.22 -10.26 -0.19
C CYS A 78 -12.85 -10.76 0.32
N ASN A 79 -12.10 -11.50 -0.51
CA ASN A 79 -10.80 -12.04 -0.15
C ASN A 79 -9.68 -11.07 -0.52
N TYR A 80 -8.53 -11.20 0.14
CA TYR A 80 -7.31 -10.49 -0.21
C TYR A 80 -6.29 -11.37 -0.91
N SER A 81 -5.69 -10.86 -1.98
CA SER A 81 -4.53 -11.48 -2.62
C SER A 81 -3.31 -11.47 -1.68
N ALA A 82 -2.25 -12.17 -2.08
CA ALA A 82 -0.95 -12.09 -1.41
C ALA A 82 -0.40 -10.65 -1.37
N ASP A 83 -0.46 -9.95 -2.50
CA ASP A 83 0.06 -8.59 -2.63
C ASP A 83 -0.80 -7.56 -1.88
N GLU A 84 -2.13 -7.72 -1.89
CA GLU A 84 -3.05 -6.88 -1.12
C GLU A 84 -2.76 -6.95 0.38
N ARG A 85 -2.56 -8.17 0.90
CA ARG A 85 -2.13 -8.37 2.29
C ARG A 85 -0.76 -7.76 2.56
N ALA A 86 0.17 -7.87 1.62
CA ALA A 86 1.51 -7.32 1.77
C ALA A 86 1.50 -5.78 1.81
N VAL A 87 0.68 -5.14 0.98
CA VAL A 87 0.47 -3.69 0.96
C VAL A 87 -0.09 -3.19 2.30
N ILE A 88 -1.16 -3.83 2.81
CA ILE A 88 -1.72 -3.49 4.12
C ILE A 88 -0.65 -3.61 5.21
N ARG A 89 0.11 -4.71 5.20
CA ARG A 89 1.19 -4.95 6.16
C ARG A 89 2.27 -3.87 6.08
N LEU A 90 2.73 -3.51 4.89
CA LEU A 90 3.73 -2.44 4.70
C LEU A 90 3.28 -1.12 5.30
N LEU A 91 2.03 -0.72 5.04
CA LEU A 91 1.44 0.49 5.61
C LEU A 91 1.14 0.36 7.11
N GLY A 92 1.15 -0.86 7.66
CA GLY A 92 1.00 -1.18 9.09
C GLY A 92 2.32 -1.29 9.87
N VAL A 93 3.49 -1.41 9.21
CA VAL A 93 4.79 -1.57 9.90
C VAL A 93 5.14 -0.34 10.72
N PRO A 94 5.37 -0.41 12.04
CA PRO A 94 5.80 0.75 12.81
C PRO A 94 7.12 1.27 12.25
N LEU A 95 7.10 2.49 11.68
CA LEU A 95 8.32 3.15 11.22
C LEU A 95 8.89 3.98 12.36
N PRO A 96 10.23 4.03 12.53
CA PRO A 96 10.83 4.87 13.55
C PRO A 96 10.36 6.32 13.37
N ARG A 97 9.97 6.96 14.47
CA ARG A 97 9.53 8.36 14.47
C ARG A 97 10.68 9.23 13.95
N MET A 98 10.45 9.93 12.85
CA MET A 98 11.39 10.92 12.30
C MET A 98 11.63 12.02 13.33
N THR A 99 12.73 11.94 14.05
CA THR A 99 13.24 13.00 14.90
C THR A 99 14.58 13.44 14.32
N GLY A 100 14.52 14.32 13.33
CA GLY A 100 15.71 14.97 12.76
C GLY A 100 16.11 14.51 11.36
N THR A 101 16.75 15.42 10.64
CA THR A 101 17.28 15.31 9.27
C THR A 101 18.54 14.43 9.14
N GLY A 102 18.76 13.51 10.09
CA GLY A 102 19.96 12.67 10.14
C GLY A 102 19.60 11.21 9.86
N THR A 103 20.24 10.65 8.82
CA THR A 103 20.38 9.21 8.51
C THR A 103 19.33 8.28 9.13
N ILE A 104 18.33 7.93 8.33
CA ILE A 104 17.29 6.97 8.69
C ILE A 104 17.94 5.58 8.80
N GLU A 105 17.85 4.96 9.99
CA GLU A 105 17.90 3.49 10.09
C GLU A 105 16.63 2.95 9.45
N MET A 106 16.69 2.77 8.13
CA MET A 106 15.60 2.15 7.38
C MET A 106 15.54 0.68 7.77
N PRO A 107 14.33 0.10 7.94
CA PRO A 107 14.20 -1.33 8.17
C PRO A 107 14.96 -2.05 7.05
N HIS A 108 16.02 -2.76 7.45
CA HIS A 108 17.06 -3.23 6.54
C HIS A 108 16.40 -4.17 5.53
N GLY A 109 16.28 -3.72 4.27
CA GLY A 109 15.61 -4.46 3.20
C GLY A 109 14.50 -3.69 2.46
N LEU A 110 14.02 -2.53 2.94
CA LEU A 110 13.10 -1.68 2.17
C LEU A 110 13.85 -0.54 1.45
N PRO A 111 13.67 -0.35 0.13
CA PRO A 111 14.31 0.75 -0.59
C PRO A 111 13.91 2.12 -0.04
N GLY A 112 14.87 3.05 -0.02
CA GLY A 112 14.75 4.47 0.34
C GLY A 112 13.38 5.09 0.04
N ALA A 113 13.04 5.07 -1.24
CA ALA A 113 11.82 5.68 -1.77
C ALA A 113 10.53 5.05 -1.22
N LEU A 114 10.52 3.73 -0.99
CA LEU A 114 9.32 3.03 -0.53
C LEU A 114 9.01 3.37 0.94
N ALA A 115 10.02 3.51 1.81
CA ALA A 115 9.79 3.96 3.17
C ALA A 115 9.28 5.42 3.23
N TRP A 116 9.83 6.30 2.40
CA TRP A 116 9.34 7.68 2.27
C TRP A 116 7.89 7.74 1.75
N ALA A 117 7.52 6.86 0.83
CA ALA A 117 6.14 6.75 0.36
C ALA A 117 5.19 6.30 1.49
N ILE A 118 5.59 5.29 2.28
CA ILE A 118 4.81 4.84 3.45
C ILE A 118 4.63 5.99 4.46
N LEU A 119 5.69 6.74 4.75
CA LEU A 119 5.62 7.91 5.66
C LEU A 119 4.70 9.00 5.11
N SER A 120 4.80 9.30 3.82
CA SER A 120 3.95 10.28 3.15
C SER A 120 2.48 9.90 3.22
N VAL A 121 2.15 8.64 2.90
CA VAL A 121 0.78 8.10 3.01
C VAL A 121 0.26 8.26 4.45
N ARG A 122 1.06 7.90 5.45
CA ARG A 122 0.66 8.05 6.86
C ARG A 122 0.43 9.50 7.26
N SER A 123 1.34 10.39 6.87
CA SER A 123 1.24 11.81 7.20
C SER A 123 0.03 12.47 6.53
N LEU A 124 -0.29 12.10 5.28
CA LEU A 124 -1.32 12.74 4.48
C LEU A 124 -2.71 12.14 4.68
N CYS A 125 -2.79 10.84 4.96
CA CYS A 125 -4.07 10.16 5.21
C CYS A 125 -4.47 10.16 6.69
N GLY A 126 -3.52 10.41 7.61
CA GLY A 126 -3.80 10.58 9.04
C GLY A 126 -4.58 9.40 9.65
N ALA A 127 -5.54 9.72 10.53
CA ALA A 127 -6.37 8.73 11.24
C ALA A 127 -7.34 7.95 10.33
N ILE A 128 -7.55 8.39 9.08
CA ILE A 128 -8.44 7.70 8.12
C ILE A 128 -7.88 6.32 7.78
N LEU A 129 -6.55 6.22 7.67
CA LEU A 129 -5.86 4.94 7.49
C LEU A 129 -5.40 4.39 8.84
N SER A 130 -6.36 4.09 9.72
CA SER A 130 -6.10 3.30 10.92
C SER A 130 -5.95 1.83 10.52
N LEU A 131 -4.72 1.42 10.19
CA LEU A 131 -4.41 0.03 9.83
C LEU A 131 -3.95 -0.74 11.08
N PRO A 132 -4.38 -2.00 11.26
CA PRO A 132 -3.93 -2.78 12.39
C PRO A 132 -2.42 -2.99 12.31
N THR A 133 -1.71 -2.66 13.38
CA THR A 133 -0.29 -2.97 13.53
C THR A 133 -0.14 -4.47 13.70
N ARG A 134 -0.03 -5.21 12.59
CA ARG A 134 0.24 -6.64 12.62
C ARG A 134 1.75 -6.86 12.49
N PRO A 135 2.39 -7.59 13.43
CA PRO A 135 3.78 -7.96 13.26
C PRO A 135 3.94 -8.77 11.96
N PHE A 136 5.03 -8.54 11.24
CA PHE A 136 5.38 -9.35 10.06
C PHE A 136 5.57 -10.80 10.55
N PRO A 137 4.74 -11.77 10.14
CA PRO A 137 5.10 -13.17 10.36
C PRO A 137 6.36 -13.41 9.52
N VAL A 138 7.49 -13.56 10.19
CA VAL A 138 8.75 -13.97 9.55
C VAL A 138 8.49 -15.33 8.91
N GLY A 139 8.52 -15.39 7.57
CA GLY A 139 8.37 -16.64 6.83
C GLY A 139 6.99 -16.94 6.23
N ASP A 140 6.12 -15.95 6.00
CA ASP A 140 4.95 -16.16 5.13
C ASP A 140 5.41 -16.39 3.67
N PRO A 141 5.36 -17.63 3.14
CA PRO A 141 5.89 -17.95 1.82
C PRO A 141 5.11 -17.28 0.69
N ALA A 142 3.91 -16.75 0.99
CA ALA A 142 3.10 -16.01 0.03
C ALA A 142 3.44 -14.51 0.00
N CYS A 143 4.24 -13.98 0.94
CA CYS A 143 4.59 -12.57 0.95
C CYS A 143 5.58 -12.25 -0.19
N PRO A 144 5.32 -11.28 -1.06
CA PRO A 144 6.19 -10.97 -2.20
C PRO A 144 7.54 -10.33 -1.78
N PHE A 145 7.70 -9.98 -0.50
CA PHE A 145 8.91 -9.38 0.08
C PHE A 145 9.83 -10.39 0.79
N VAL A 146 9.67 -11.71 0.57
CA VAL A 146 10.44 -12.77 1.26
C VAL A 146 11.93 -12.85 0.91
N HIS A 147 12.41 -12.09 -0.08
CA HIS A 147 13.84 -11.98 -0.35
C HIS A 147 14.38 -10.68 0.24
N PRO A 148 15.45 -10.71 1.07
CA PRO A 148 16.19 -9.49 1.36
C PRO A 148 16.62 -8.90 0.02
N LEU A 149 16.17 -7.67 -0.25
CA LEU A 149 16.56 -6.92 -1.43
C LEU A 149 18.06 -6.62 -1.33
N GLY A 150 18.87 -7.52 -1.87
CA GLY A 150 20.30 -7.35 -2.11
C GLY A 150 21.17 -7.45 -0.85
N ALA A 151 22.02 -8.49 -0.82
CA ALA A 151 23.30 -8.44 -0.12
C ALA A 151 24.29 -7.56 -0.87
#